data_AF-A0A9W4H2X8-F1
#
_entry.id   AF-A0A9W4H2X8-F1
#
_cell.length_a   1.000
_cell.length_b   1.000
_cell.length_c   1.000
_cell.angle_alpha   90.00
_cell.angle_beta   90.00
_cell.angle_gamma   90.00
#
_symmetry.space_group_name_H-M   'P 1'
#
loop_
_entity.id
_entity.type
_entity.pdbx_description
1 polymer ?
#
loop_
_entity_poly.entity_id
_entity_poly.type
_entity_poly.pdbx_seq_one_letter_code
_entity_poly.pdbx_strand_id
1 'polypeptide(L)'
;MVAPAGVFQHGRVSREAEELNRRLLRARDAMDRAYAGPLDVRAVAAVAHISPAHFSRCFRTVFGETPHSYLQRRRVERSMFLLMETDRSVTEICCDVGFTSLGTFSRTFRRIVGQSPSGYREGTAGRRGPGGGVHDGGMLIRIEGSGLPGRECGPSPDSPQGYRDIHVGVQRRGRPGELLGLHPGDAASAAWELEATASPVEGGWDVRGPYVQGPPGGRFVYLAWGTVDADGAFTMFRRAKLLFDGVGADVLAAAVADGVLVGRLGLSDAKGHPLCAAVRPPAVTWSASRA
;
A
#
# COMPACT_ATOMS: atom_id res chain seq x y z
N MET A 1 -54.88 -7.42 21.91
CA MET A 1 -55.19 -7.97 20.57
C MET A 1 -54.32 -7.21 19.58
N VAL A 2 -53.37 -7.91 18.97
CA VAL A 2 -52.19 -7.37 18.27
C VAL A 2 -52.59 -6.81 16.91
N ALA A 3 -52.24 -5.56 16.61
CA ALA A 3 -52.30 -4.99 15.26
C ALA A 3 -51.20 -5.62 14.39
N PRO A 4 -51.48 -6.00 13.13
CA PRO A 4 -50.48 -6.66 12.30
C PRO A 4 -49.44 -5.67 11.76
N ALA A 5 -48.24 -6.23 11.61
CA ALA A 5 -47.00 -5.66 11.13
C ALA A 5 -47.15 -4.69 9.95
N GLY A 6 -46.48 -3.54 10.09
CA GLY A 6 -46.13 -2.68 8.97
C GLY A 6 -45.35 -3.47 7.92
N VAL A 7 -45.93 -3.54 6.73
CA VAL A 7 -45.32 -4.13 5.54
C VAL A 7 -44.11 -3.27 5.17
N PHE A 8 -42.91 -3.71 5.56
CA PHE A 8 -41.67 -3.25 4.92
C PHE A 8 -41.68 -3.75 3.48
N GLN A 9 -42.21 -2.94 2.57
CA GLN A 9 -42.02 -3.12 1.15
C GLN A 9 -40.52 -2.96 0.85
N HIS A 10 -39.81 -4.09 0.72
CA HIS A 10 -38.55 -4.12 -0.01
C HIS A 10 -38.85 -3.75 -1.47
N GLY A 11 -38.74 -2.46 -1.77
CA GLY A 11 -38.86 -1.96 -3.13
C GLY A 11 -37.81 -2.64 -3.99
N ARG A 12 -38.25 -3.51 -4.91
CA ARG A 12 -37.38 -4.03 -5.96
C ARG A 12 -36.83 -2.83 -6.72
N VAL A 13 -35.52 -2.61 -6.66
CA VAL A 13 -34.85 -1.66 -7.55
C VAL A 13 -35.20 -2.09 -8.97
N SER A 14 -35.74 -1.16 -9.78
CA SER A 14 -36.14 -1.53 -11.14
C SER A 14 -34.89 -1.98 -11.93
N ARG A 15 -35.05 -2.92 -12.87
CA ARG A 15 -33.94 -3.37 -13.74
C ARG A 15 -33.23 -2.20 -14.43
N GLU A 16 -33.97 -1.14 -14.74
CA GLU A 16 -33.44 0.08 -15.35
C GLU A 16 -32.53 0.86 -14.38
N ALA A 17 -32.91 0.93 -13.10
CA ALA A 17 -32.09 1.54 -12.06
C ALA A 17 -30.82 0.72 -11.75
N GLU A 18 -30.90 -0.62 -11.77
CA GLU A 18 -29.72 -1.49 -11.64
C GLU A 18 -28.75 -1.33 -12.82
N GLU A 19 -29.27 -1.26 -14.04
CA GLU A 19 -28.46 -1.01 -15.24
C GLU A 19 -27.83 0.40 -15.23
N LEU A 20 -28.57 1.42 -14.77
CA LEU A 20 -28.02 2.77 -14.60
C LEU A 20 -26.88 2.78 -13.55
N ASN A 21 -27.06 2.10 -12.41
CA ASN A 21 -26.03 2.00 -11.38
C ASN A 21 -24.75 1.31 -11.92
N ARG A 22 -24.89 0.22 -12.69
CA ARG A 22 -23.74 -0.44 -13.32
C ARG A 22 -23.00 0.48 -14.28
N ARG A 23 -23.73 1.28 -15.08
CA ARG A 23 -23.15 2.27 -15.99
C ARG A 23 -22.44 3.42 -15.24
N LEU A 24 -23.00 3.87 -14.12
CA LEU A 24 -22.38 4.88 -13.26
C LEU A 24 -21.11 4.35 -12.56
N LEU A 25 -21.07 3.07 -12.17
CA LEU A 25 -19.86 2.44 -11.64
C LEU A 25 -18.74 2.41 -12.69
N ARG A 26 -19.04 2.03 -13.94
CA ARG A 26 -18.06 2.08 -15.04
C ARG A 26 -17.51 3.48 -15.28
N ALA A 27 -18.39 4.50 -15.21
CA ALA A 27 -17.99 5.89 -15.35
C ALA A 27 -17.06 6.34 -14.20
N ARG A 28 -17.36 5.94 -12.96
CA ARG A 28 -16.48 6.16 -11.80
C ARG A 28 -15.12 5.48 -11.98
N ASP A 29 -15.10 4.23 -12.43
CA ASP A 29 -13.85 3.49 -12.67
C ASP A 29 -13.00 4.16 -13.78
N ALA A 30 -13.65 4.77 -14.78
CA ALA A 30 -12.96 5.56 -15.79
C ALA A 30 -12.34 6.83 -15.19
N MET A 31 -13.05 7.51 -14.28
CA MET A 31 -12.51 8.65 -13.53
C MET A 31 -11.32 8.23 -12.65
N ASP A 32 -11.40 7.07 -12.00
CA ASP A 32 -10.31 6.53 -11.16
C ASP A 32 -9.05 6.22 -11.98
N ARG A 33 -9.19 5.66 -13.19
CA ARG A 33 -8.04 5.40 -14.07
C ARG A 33 -7.40 6.68 -14.61
N ALA A 34 -8.19 7.71 -14.86
CA ALA A 34 -7.74 8.97 -15.46
C ALA A 34 -7.63 10.13 -14.45
N TYR A 35 -7.49 9.84 -13.15
CA TYR A 35 -7.69 10.85 -12.09
C TYR A 35 -6.77 12.07 -12.21
N ALA A 36 -5.57 11.92 -12.77
CA ALA A 36 -4.58 12.99 -12.94
C ALA A 36 -4.93 13.94 -14.11
N GLY A 37 -5.73 13.49 -15.07
CA GLY A 37 -6.16 14.30 -16.22
C GLY A 37 -7.29 15.27 -15.87
N PRO A 38 -7.55 16.29 -16.71
CA PRO A 38 -8.67 17.20 -16.53
C PRO A 38 -10.01 16.44 -16.56
N LEU A 39 -10.98 16.88 -15.76
CA LEU A 39 -12.31 16.28 -15.76
C LEU A 39 -13.08 16.69 -17.02
N ASP A 40 -13.25 15.77 -17.96
CA ASP A 40 -14.22 15.90 -19.04
C ASP A 40 -15.53 15.19 -18.67
N VAL A 41 -16.48 15.95 -18.14
CA VAL A 41 -17.81 15.44 -17.75
C VAL A 41 -18.55 14.86 -18.96
N ARG A 42 -18.32 15.36 -20.19
CA ARG A 42 -18.97 14.80 -21.39
C ARG A 42 -18.43 13.42 -21.70
N ALA A 43 -17.10 13.24 -21.68
CA ALA A 43 -16.48 11.95 -21.90
C ALA A 43 -16.90 10.92 -20.84
N VAL A 44 -16.92 11.30 -19.57
CA VAL A 44 -17.33 10.38 -18.48
C VAL A 44 -18.82 10.05 -18.55
N ALA A 45 -19.68 11.02 -18.89
CA ALA A 45 -21.11 10.76 -19.07
C ALA A 45 -21.41 9.83 -20.26
N ALA A 46 -20.58 9.89 -21.32
CA ALA A 46 -20.68 8.99 -22.45
C ALA A 46 -20.43 7.52 -22.07
N VAL A 47 -19.52 7.26 -21.10
CA VAL A 47 -19.30 5.91 -20.54
C VAL A 47 -20.59 5.36 -19.89
N ALA A 48 -21.41 6.24 -19.33
CA ALA A 48 -22.69 5.86 -18.73
C ALA A 48 -23.88 5.92 -19.70
N HIS A 49 -23.65 6.27 -20.98
CA HIS A 49 -24.68 6.44 -22.01
C HIS A 49 -25.82 7.40 -21.61
N ILE A 50 -25.48 8.51 -20.94
CA ILE A 50 -26.43 9.54 -20.52
C ILE A 50 -25.87 10.94 -20.77
N SER A 51 -26.76 11.95 -20.79
CA SER A 51 -26.33 13.33 -20.96
C SER A 51 -25.51 13.84 -19.76
N PRO A 52 -24.58 14.80 -19.94
CA PRO A 52 -23.73 15.31 -18.86
C PRO A 52 -24.49 15.86 -17.64
N ALA A 53 -25.61 16.54 -17.90
CA ALA A 53 -26.48 17.07 -16.86
C ALA A 53 -27.19 15.95 -16.08
N HIS A 54 -27.63 14.90 -16.77
CA HIS A 54 -28.23 13.74 -16.13
C HIS A 54 -27.19 12.95 -15.32
N PHE A 55 -26.00 12.75 -15.88
CA PHE A 55 -24.87 12.11 -15.20
C PHE A 55 -24.54 12.79 -13.89
N SER A 56 -24.38 14.11 -13.88
CA SER A 56 -23.99 14.84 -12.66
C SER A 56 -25.04 14.70 -11.55
N ARG A 57 -26.33 14.66 -11.90
CA ARG A 57 -27.42 14.42 -10.94
C ARG A 57 -27.40 12.99 -10.42
N CYS A 58 -27.40 11.99 -11.31
CA CYS A 58 -27.39 10.58 -10.92
C CYS A 58 -26.14 10.20 -10.13
N PHE A 59 -24.98 10.68 -10.53
CA PHE A 59 -23.72 10.44 -9.81
C PHE A 59 -23.80 10.95 -8.38
N ARG A 60 -24.37 12.16 -8.16
CA ARG A 60 -24.59 12.69 -6.81
C ARG A 60 -25.60 11.86 -6.03
N THR A 61 -26.71 11.46 -6.66
CA THR A 61 -27.73 10.62 -6.01
C THR A 61 -27.16 9.26 -5.58
N VAL A 62 -26.30 8.65 -6.40
CA VAL A 62 -25.76 7.30 -6.16
C VAL A 62 -24.53 7.29 -5.27
N PHE A 63 -23.61 8.25 -5.43
CA PHE A 63 -22.32 8.27 -4.72
C PHE A 63 -22.25 9.34 -3.62
N GLY A 64 -23.31 10.13 -3.43
CA GLY A 64 -23.39 11.14 -2.38
C GLY A 64 -22.62 12.45 -2.65
N GLU A 65 -21.91 12.54 -3.77
CA GLU A 65 -21.11 13.72 -4.11
C GLU A 65 -21.07 14.02 -5.62
N THR A 66 -20.64 15.21 -6.01
CA THR A 66 -20.50 15.54 -7.44
C THR A 66 -19.30 14.85 -8.08
N PRO A 67 -19.29 14.63 -9.41
CA PRO A 67 -18.11 14.13 -10.11
C PRO A 67 -16.85 14.96 -9.86
N HIS A 68 -17.00 16.29 -9.79
CA HIS A 68 -15.87 17.17 -9.48
C HIS A 68 -15.37 16.96 -8.04
N SER A 69 -16.26 16.95 -7.05
CA SER A 69 -15.89 16.69 -5.65
C SER A 69 -15.20 15.33 -5.47
N TYR A 70 -15.73 14.30 -6.13
CA TYR A 70 -15.17 12.96 -6.13
C TYR A 70 -13.75 12.94 -6.67
N LEU A 71 -13.54 13.54 -7.85
CA LEU A 71 -12.21 13.60 -8.45
C LEU A 71 -11.22 14.36 -7.56
N GLN A 72 -11.62 15.48 -6.98
CA GLN A 72 -10.77 16.24 -6.06
C GLN A 72 -10.39 15.41 -4.82
N ARG A 73 -11.34 14.65 -4.25
CA ARG A 73 -11.07 13.73 -3.15
C ARG A 73 -10.11 12.62 -3.54
N ARG A 74 -10.33 11.98 -4.70
CA ARG A 74 -9.46 10.90 -5.21
C ARG A 74 -8.01 11.37 -5.42
N ARG A 75 -7.84 12.59 -5.95
CA ARG A 75 -6.53 13.25 -6.12
C ARG A 75 -5.85 13.54 -4.79
N VAL A 76 -6.60 14.02 -3.79
CA VAL A 76 -6.08 14.25 -2.42
C VAL A 76 -5.68 12.93 -1.76
N GLU A 77 -6.47 11.88 -1.85
CA GLU A 77 -6.10 10.56 -1.33
C GLU A 77 -4.81 10.04 -1.98
N ARG A 78 -4.65 10.27 -3.29
CA ARG A 78 -3.40 9.92 -3.98
C ARG A 78 -2.25 10.79 -3.51
N SER A 79 -2.45 12.10 -3.32
CA SER A 79 -1.37 12.98 -2.85
C SER A 79 -0.95 12.66 -1.43
N MET A 80 -1.86 12.24 -0.54
CA MET A 80 -1.52 11.73 0.80
C MET A 80 -0.52 10.58 0.69
N PHE A 81 -0.79 9.60 -0.18
CA PHE A 81 0.17 8.52 -0.45
C PHE A 81 1.50 9.09 -0.95
N LEU A 82 1.51 9.95 -1.97
CA LEU A 82 2.78 10.49 -2.49
C LEU A 82 3.57 11.33 -1.47
N LEU A 83 2.87 12.09 -0.62
CA LEU A 83 3.46 12.88 0.47
C LEU A 83 4.14 11.98 1.51
N MET A 84 3.58 10.79 1.74
CA MET A 84 4.12 9.82 2.70
C MET A 84 5.20 8.92 2.11
N GLU A 85 5.15 8.66 0.81
CA GLU A 85 5.90 7.60 0.14
C GLU A 85 7.09 8.13 -0.68
N THR A 86 7.17 9.45 -0.89
CA THR A 86 8.22 10.09 -1.68
C THR A 86 8.71 11.38 -1.06
N ASP A 87 9.99 11.72 -1.30
CA ASP A 87 10.61 12.98 -0.89
C ASP A 87 10.33 14.13 -1.88
N ARG A 88 9.43 13.91 -2.87
CA ARG A 88 9.02 14.94 -3.83
C ARG A 88 8.41 16.14 -3.12
N SER A 89 8.69 17.33 -3.64
CA SER A 89 8.12 18.56 -3.13
C SER A 89 6.59 18.54 -3.21
N VAL A 90 5.95 19.30 -2.34
CA VAL A 90 4.48 19.48 -2.36
C VAL A 90 4.00 20.00 -3.71
N THR A 91 4.81 20.83 -4.37
CA THR A 91 4.54 21.39 -5.70
C THR A 91 4.55 20.33 -6.80
N GLU A 92 5.56 19.45 -6.82
CA GLU A 92 5.61 18.34 -7.80
C GLU A 92 4.41 17.40 -7.61
N ILE A 93 4.10 17.04 -6.36
CA ILE A 93 2.95 16.17 -6.05
C ILE A 93 1.63 16.82 -6.45
N CYS A 94 1.49 18.14 -6.26
CA CYS A 94 0.34 18.90 -6.71
C CYS A 94 0.11 18.73 -8.22
N CYS A 95 1.17 18.88 -9.02
CA CYS A 95 1.12 18.69 -10.47
C CYS A 95 0.83 17.23 -10.86
N ASP A 96 1.51 16.27 -10.22
CA ASP A 96 1.38 14.84 -10.52
C ASP A 96 -0.03 14.29 -10.30
N VAL A 97 -0.75 14.81 -9.29
CA VAL A 97 -2.13 14.40 -9.04
C VAL A 97 -3.15 15.26 -9.81
N GLY A 98 -2.71 16.15 -10.70
CA GLY A 98 -3.56 16.85 -11.65
C GLY A 98 -4.13 18.18 -11.17
N PHE A 99 -3.62 18.78 -10.09
CA PHE A 99 -3.95 20.17 -9.74
C PHE A 99 -3.12 21.15 -10.58
N THR A 100 -3.77 22.19 -11.07
CA THR A 100 -3.13 23.25 -11.87
C THR A 100 -2.52 24.37 -11.00
N SER A 101 -2.81 24.38 -9.70
CA SER A 101 -2.20 25.36 -8.78
C SER A 101 -2.05 24.82 -7.35
N LEU A 102 -0.89 25.14 -6.76
CA LEU A 102 -0.54 24.77 -5.39
C LEU A 102 -1.52 25.34 -4.35
N GLY A 103 -2.03 26.55 -4.58
CA GLY A 103 -3.00 27.18 -3.68
C GLY A 103 -4.33 26.44 -3.64
N THR A 104 -4.86 26.04 -4.80
CA THR A 104 -6.11 25.25 -4.87
C THR A 104 -5.92 23.86 -4.28
N PHE A 105 -4.79 23.23 -4.57
CA PHE A 105 -4.42 21.95 -3.96
C PHE A 105 -4.38 22.06 -2.44
N SER A 106 -3.63 23.01 -1.89
CA SER A 106 -3.42 23.12 -0.44
C SER A 106 -4.71 23.39 0.32
N ARG A 107 -5.60 24.26 -0.20
CA ARG A 107 -6.93 24.51 0.40
C ARG A 107 -7.81 23.27 0.33
N THR A 108 -7.82 22.58 -0.81
CA THR A 108 -8.64 21.37 -1.02
C THR A 108 -8.17 20.24 -0.12
N PHE A 109 -6.85 20.03 -0.04
CA PHE A 109 -6.23 19.07 0.86
C PHE A 109 -6.59 19.36 2.31
N ARG A 110 -6.39 20.59 2.79
CA ARG A 110 -6.73 20.96 4.18
C ARG A 110 -8.21 20.78 4.49
N ARG A 111 -9.09 21.11 3.55
CA ARG A 111 -10.54 20.91 3.71
C ARG A 111 -10.92 19.43 3.87
N ILE A 112 -10.21 18.53 3.19
CA ILE A 112 -10.51 17.09 3.21
C ILE A 112 -9.80 16.36 4.36
N VAL A 113 -8.55 16.74 4.63
CA VAL A 113 -7.64 16.01 5.55
C VAL A 113 -7.52 16.69 6.92
N GLY A 114 -7.92 17.96 7.04
CA GLY A 114 -7.86 18.75 8.27
C GLY A 114 -6.54 19.51 8.49
N GLN A 115 -5.48 19.17 7.76
CA GLN A 115 -4.15 19.81 7.85
C GLN A 115 -3.56 20.14 6.48
N SER A 116 -2.54 21.00 6.40
CA SER A 116 -1.89 21.34 5.13
C SER A 116 -1.09 20.15 4.56
N PRO A 117 -0.79 20.10 3.26
CA PRO A 117 0.08 19.05 2.70
C PRO A 117 1.46 18.97 3.36
N SER A 118 2.08 20.14 3.63
CA SER A 118 3.35 20.21 4.37
C SER A 118 3.17 19.75 5.81
N GLY A 119 2.11 20.20 6.50
CA GLY A 119 1.79 19.74 7.85
C GLY A 119 1.46 18.25 7.93
N TYR A 120 0.85 17.67 6.88
CA TYR A 120 0.62 16.24 6.76
C TYR A 120 1.94 15.46 6.62
N ARG A 121 2.88 16.02 5.85
CA ARG A 121 4.25 15.51 5.71
C ARG A 121 5.08 15.74 6.99
N GLU A 122 4.90 16.84 7.70
CA GLU A 122 5.65 17.21 8.90
C GLU A 122 5.09 16.57 10.17
N GLY A 123 3.78 16.40 10.31
CA GLY A 123 3.18 15.55 11.35
C GLY A 123 3.61 14.08 11.22
N THR A 124 4.17 13.72 10.06
CA THR A 124 4.79 12.42 9.82
C THR A 124 6.33 12.47 9.79
N ALA A 125 6.93 13.63 9.49
CA ALA A 125 8.37 13.92 9.55
C ALA A 125 8.86 14.52 10.88
N GLY A 126 7.98 14.82 11.84
CA GLY A 126 8.29 15.05 13.26
C GLY A 126 8.76 13.77 13.96
N ARG A 127 8.81 12.66 13.21
CA ARG A 127 9.54 11.41 13.53
C ARG A 127 10.69 11.13 12.54
N ARG A 128 11.15 12.15 11.83
CA ARG A 128 12.24 12.14 10.84
C ARG A 128 12.97 13.49 10.89
N GLY A 129 13.64 13.77 12.01
CA GLY A 129 14.58 14.87 12.13
C GLY A 129 16.00 14.49 11.65
N PRO A 130 16.78 15.43 11.10
CA PRO A 130 18.18 15.22 10.76
C PRO A 130 19.05 15.36 12.03
N GLY A 131 20.00 14.43 12.20
CA GLY A 131 21.22 14.55 13.02
C GLY A 131 21.13 15.16 14.43
N GLY A 132 21.28 14.30 15.45
CA GLY A 132 21.82 14.68 16.76
C GLY A 132 20.80 14.69 17.91
N GLY A 133 20.83 13.64 18.73
CA GLY A 133 20.15 13.59 20.03
C GLY A 133 19.31 12.32 20.19
N VAL A 134 19.83 11.37 20.99
CA VAL A 134 19.18 10.23 21.67
C VAL A 134 17.87 9.73 21.01
N HIS A 135 17.96 8.64 20.22
CA HIS A 135 16.84 8.04 19.52
C HIS A 135 15.75 7.50 20.48
N ASP A 136 14.63 8.22 20.57
CA ASP A 136 13.41 7.65 21.12
C ASP A 136 12.76 6.77 20.02
N GLY A 137 12.96 5.44 20.10
CA GLY A 137 12.29 4.48 19.21
C GLY A 137 13.07 3.94 18.00
N GLY A 138 14.38 4.18 17.88
CA GLY A 138 15.21 3.63 16.82
C GLY A 138 15.54 2.15 17.01
N MET A 139 15.38 1.33 15.97
CA MET A 139 15.67 -0.12 16.01
C MET A 139 16.08 -0.64 14.64
N LEU A 140 16.79 -1.77 14.62
CA LEU A 140 16.99 -2.58 13.41
C LEU A 140 15.90 -3.64 13.30
N ILE A 141 15.44 -3.90 12.08
CA ILE A 141 14.65 -5.10 11.77
C ILE A 141 15.59 -6.07 11.07
N ARG A 142 15.89 -7.19 11.72
CA ARG A 142 16.63 -8.30 11.15
C ARG A 142 15.67 -9.35 10.64
N ILE A 143 15.66 -9.62 9.35
CA ILE A 143 14.88 -10.69 8.73
C ILE A 143 15.81 -11.85 8.45
N GLU A 144 15.50 -13.04 8.95
CA GLU A 144 16.27 -14.26 8.76
C GLU A 144 15.41 -15.32 8.08
N GLY A 145 15.73 -15.60 6.83
CA GLY A 145 15.07 -16.57 5.97
C GLY A 145 15.82 -17.88 5.86
N SER A 146 15.08 -18.99 5.89
CA SER A 146 15.58 -20.34 5.59
C SER A 146 14.67 -21.03 4.57
N GLY A 147 15.06 -22.20 4.06
CA GLY A 147 14.24 -22.98 3.12
C GLY A 147 13.88 -22.18 1.87
N LEU A 148 14.88 -21.74 1.12
CA LEU A 148 14.70 -20.98 -0.11
C LEU A 148 14.20 -21.91 -1.24
N PRO A 149 13.49 -21.39 -2.26
CA PRO A 149 12.76 -22.19 -3.24
C PRO A 149 13.64 -22.90 -4.30
N GLY A 150 14.97 -22.79 -4.22
CA GLY A 150 15.88 -23.22 -5.27
C GLY A 150 16.01 -22.20 -6.40
N ARG A 151 16.89 -22.50 -7.37
CA ARG A 151 17.18 -21.64 -8.53
C ARG A 151 16.10 -21.71 -9.61
N GLU A 152 15.21 -22.69 -9.53
CA GLU A 152 14.22 -22.97 -10.55
C GLU A 152 12.83 -23.15 -9.92
N CYS A 153 11.81 -22.66 -10.61
CA CYS A 153 10.42 -22.87 -10.25
C CYS A 153 9.70 -23.37 -11.50
N GLY A 154 8.99 -24.49 -11.36
CA GLY A 154 8.29 -25.12 -12.47
C GLY A 154 7.22 -24.22 -13.11
N PRO A 155 6.65 -24.65 -14.25
CA PRO A 155 5.62 -23.91 -14.97
C PRO A 155 4.47 -23.48 -14.06
N SER A 156 4.01 -22.25 -14.25
CA SER A 156 2.80 -21.74 -13.61
C SER A 156 1.88 -21.13 -14.68
N PRO A 157 0.59 -20.90 -14.38
CA PRO A 157 -0.33 -20.26 -15.33
C PRO A 157 0.21 -18.92 -15.87
N ASP A 158 0.98 -18.20 -15.05
CA ASP A 158 1.57 -16.90 -15.41
C ASP A 158 2.96 -17.03 -16.08
N SER A 159 3.62 -18.18 -15.97
CA SER A 159 4.87 -18.49 -16.66
C SER A 159 4.91 -19.95 -17.10
N PRO A 160 4.45 -20.27 -18.33
CA PRO A 160 4.40 -21.63 -18.85
C PRO A 160 5.78 -22.30 -18.99
N GLN A 161 6.85 -21.52 -19.05
CA GLN A 161 8.23 -22.01 -19.16
C GLN A 161 8.91 -22.17 -17.78
N GLY A 162 8.25 -21.75 -16.71
CA GLY A 162 8.84 -21.66 -15.37
C GLY A 162 9.77 -20.45 -15.22
N TYR A 163 10.44 -20.37 -14.07
CA TYR A 163 11.45 -19.36 -13.78
C TYR A 163 12.79 -20.04 -13.49
N ARG A 164 13.88 -19.41 -13.92
CA ARG A 164 15.27 -19.82 -13.65
C ARG A 164 16.04 -18.64 -13.11
N ASP A 165 17.19 -18.91 -12.50
CA ASP A 165 18.02 -17.88 -11.88
C ASP A 165 17.28 -17.10 -10.78
N ILE A 166 16.48 -17.83 -9.99
CA ILE A 166 15.65 -17.22 -8.95
C ILE A 166 16.53 -16.63 -7.85
N HIS A 167 16.20 -15.42 -7.47
CA HIS A 167 16.77 -14.68 -6.35
C HIS A 167 15.67 -14.07 -5.48
N VAL A 168 16.01 -13.73 -4.25
CA VAL A 168 15.14 -13.02 -3.29
C VAL A 168 15.84 -11.82 -2.69
N GLY A 169 15.13 -10.70 -2.55
CA GLY A 169 15.62 -9.51 -1.85
C GLY A 169 14.51 -8.75 -1.17
N VAL A 170 14.88 -7.79 -0.32
CA VAL A 170 13.92 -6.91 0.36
C VAL A 170 13.70 -5.64 -0.46
N GLN A 171 12.45 -5.41 -0.85
CA GLN A 171 12.13 -4.31 -1.75
C GLN A 171 12.04 -2.95 -1.04
N ARG A 172 12.76 -1.97 -1.55
CA ARG A 172 12.71 -0.59 -1.06
C ARG A 172 11.34 0.05 -1.30
N ARG A 173 10.87 0.81 -0.31
CA ARG A 173 9.62 1.58 -0.41
C ARG A 173 9.76 2.64 -1.50
N GLY A 174 8.73 2.75 -2.35
CA GLY A 174 8.70 3.73 -3.44
C GLY A 174 9.64 3.45 -4.62
N ARG A 175 10.53 2.45 -4.53
CA ARG A 175 11.50 2.09 -5.58
C ARG A 175 11.52 0.58 -5.85
N PRO A 176 10.57 0.04 -6.63
CA PRO A 176 10.40 -1.41 -6.80
C PRO A 176 11.58 -2.16 -7.40
N GLY A 177 12.45 -1.48 -8.16
CA GLY A 177 13.69 -2.07 -8.72
C GLY A 177 14.89 -2.03 -7.78
N GLU A 178 14.82 -1.32 -6.65
CA GLU A 178 15.89 -1.32 -5.65
C GLU A 178 15.61 -2.38 -4.59
N LEU A 179 16.41 -3.45 -4.62
CA LEU A 179 16.37 -4.52 -3.64
C LEU A 179 17.59 -4.43 -2.71
N LEU A 180 17.36 -4.65 -1.43
CA LEU A 180 18.40 -4.88 -0.44
C LEU A 180 18.74 -6.37 -0.38
N GLY A 181 20.04 -6.68 -0.39
CA GLY A 181 20.58 -8.02 -0.16
C GLY A 181 19.98 -9.06 -1.08
N LEU A 182 20.36 -9.07 -2.36
CA LEU A 182 19.85 -10.07 -3.29
C LEU A 182 20.54 -11.41 -3.02
N HIS A 183 19.77 -12.43 -2.63
CA HIS A 183 20.26 -13.77 -2.30
C HIS A 183 19.79 -14.79 -3.35
N PRO A 184 20.68 -15.69 -3.83
CA PRO A 184 20.29 -16.80 -4.71
C PRO A 184 19.26 -17.72 -4.05
N GLY A 185 18.32 -18.25 -4.85
CA GLY A 185 17.26 -19.14 -4.37
C GLY A 185 17.74 -20.48 -3.81
N ASP A 186 19.00 -20.86 -4.02
CA ASP A 186 19.65 -22.04 -3.43
C ASP A 186 20.61 -21.71 -2.28
N ALA A 187 20.67 -20.45 -1.83
CA ALA A 187 21.44 -20.10 -0.65
C ALA A 187 20.91 -20.86 0.59
N ALA A 188 21.83 -21.27 1.48
CA ALA A 188 21.45 -21.99 2.71
C ALA A 188 20.56 -21.15 3.63
N SER A 189 20.75 -19.83 3.63
CA SER A 189 19.94 -18.86 4.34
C SER A 189 20.02 -17.50 3.65
N ALA A 190 19.10 -16.61 4.01
CA ALA A 190 19.11 -15.21 3.59
C ALA A 190 18.89 -14.32 4.81
N ALA A 191 19.64 -13.22 4.91
CA ALA A 191 19.49 -12.27 6.00
C ALA A 191 19.49 -10.84 5.47
N TRP A 192 18.70 -9.99 6.13
CA TRP A 192 18.59 -8.57 5.84
C TRP A 192 18.48 -7.76 7.13
N GLU A 193 19.12 -6.60 7.15
CA GLU A 193 18.99 -5.64 8.24
C GLU A 193 18.41 -4.34 7.70
N LEU A 194 17.33 -3.87 8.33
CA LEU A 194 16.58 -2.71 7.90
C LEU A 194 16.56 -1.70 9.04
N GLU A 195 17.05 -0.49 8.80
CA GLU A 195 16.82 0.60 9.74
C GLU A 195 15.32 0.89 9.87
N ALA A 196 14.84 1.01 11.10
CA ALA A 196 13.45 1.31 11.37
C ALA A 196 13.28 2.18 12.61
N THR A 197 12.11 2.78 12.73
CA THR A 197 11.63 3.38 13.97
C THR A 197 10.29 2.76 14.33
N ALA A 198 10.06 2.52 15.61
CA ALA A 198 8.77 2.10 16.13
C ALA A 198 8.36 3.05 17.26
N SER A 199 7.09 3.43 17.29
CA SER A 199 6.54 4.18 18.43
C SER A 199 5.13 3.69 18.73
N PRO A 200 4.67 3.88 19.97
CA PRO A 200 3.27 3.68 20.30
C PRO A 200 2.37 4.63 19.50
N VAL A 201 1.18 4.12 19.18
CA VAL A 201 0.05 4.85 18.62
C VAL A 201 -1.23 4.37 19.31
N GLU A 202 -2.33 5.09 19.17
CA GLU A 202 -3.63 4.62 19.66
C GLU A 202 -3.95 3.24 19.04
N GLY A 203 -4.15 2.23 19.89
CA GLY A 203 -4.43 0.87 19.45
C GLY A 203 -3.22 0.01 19.05
N GLY A 204 -1.97 0.45 19.27
CA GLY A 204 -0.79 -0.41 19.07
C GLY A 204 0.52 0.34 18.82
N TRP A 205 1.25 -0.11 17.81
CA TRP A 205 2.56 0.44 17.42
C TRP A 205 2.59 0.77 15.93
N ASP A 206 3.29 1.85 15.57
CA ASP A 206 3.55 2.21 14.17
C ASP A 206 5.04 2.12 13.87
N VAL A 207 5.38 1.11 13.04
CA VAL A 207 6.72 0.84 12.53
C VAL A 207 6.93 1.57 11.20
N ARG A 208 8.07 2.24 11.04
CA ARG A 208 8.44 3.01 9.85
C ARG A 208 9.89 2.74 9.47
N GLY A 209 10.21 2.88 8.19
CA GLY A 209 11.57 2.70 7.68
C GLY A 209 11.58 2.77 6.14
N PRO A 210 12.77 2.84 5.51
CA PRO A 210 12.93 2.87 4.06
C PRO A 210 12.43 1.60 3.35
N TYR A 211 12.30 0.48 4.08
CA TYR A 211 11.80 -0.80 3.56
C TYR A 211 10.40 -1.17 4.10
N VAL A 212 9.86 -0.36 5.01
CA VAL A 212 8.54 -0.58 5.63
C VAL A 212 7.46 0.14 4.82
N GLN A 213 6.46 -0.61 4.39
CA GLN A 213 5.40 -0.18 3.49
C GLN A 213 4.02 -0.30 4.16
N GLY A 214 2.99 0.18 3.47
CA GLY A 214 1.60 0.10 3.93
C GLY A 214 1.19 1.23 4.87
N PRO A 215 -0.12 1.39 5.15
CA PRO A 215 -0.64 2.40 6.08
C PRO A 215 -0.35 2.02 7.55
N PRO A 216 -0.51 2.96 8.51
CA PRO A 216 -0.51 2.63 9.94
C PRO A 216 -1.48 1.49 10.26
N GLY A 217 -1.10 0.58 11.16
CA GLY A 217 -1.85 -0.64 11.50
C GLY A 217 -1.77 -1.77 10.46
N GLY A 218 -1.26 -1.49 9.26
CA GLY A 218 -1.08 -2.46 8.17
C GLY A 218 0.34 -2.43 7.62
N ARG A 219 1.34 -2.20 8.47
CA ARG A 219 2.75 -2.07 8.07
C ARG A 219 3.33 -3.43 7.69
N PHE A 220 4.15 -3.46 6.65
CA PHE A 220 4.80 -4.69 6.18
C PHE A 220 6.11 -4.42 5.43
N VAL A 221 6.91 -5.46 5.21
CA VAL A 221 8.07 -5.46 4.30
C VAL A 221 7.75 -6.33 3.08
N TYR A 222 8.21 -5.95 1.88
CA TYR A 222 8.11 -6.82 0.71
C TYR A 222 9.36 -7.68 0.57
N LEU A 223 9.17 -8.99 0.60
CA LEU A 223 10.11 -9.96 0.06
C LEU A 223 9.77 -10.15 -1.42
N ALA A 224 10.75 -9.94 -2.29
CA ALA A 224 10.58 -9.96 -3.74
C ALA A 224 11.45 -11.04 -4.37
N TRP A 225 10.80 -11.93 -5.11
CA TRP A 225 11.43 -12.95 -5.93
C TRP A 225 11.41 -12.55 -7.39
N GLY A 226 12.52 -12.81 -8.06
CA GLY A 226 12.72 -12.47 -9.45
C GLY A 226 13.84 -13.27 -10.07
N THR A 227 13.99 -13.10 -11.37
CA THR A 227 15.09 -13.65 -12.14
C THR A 227 16.16 -12.58 -12.31
N VAL A 228 17.43 -12.99 -12.30
CA VAL A 228 18.55 -12.12 -12.65
C VAL A 228 19.04 -12.55 -14.02
N ASP A 229 19.19 -11.59 -14.95
CA ASP A 229 19.75 -11.89 -16.26
C ASP A 229 21.28 -11.85 -16.28
N ALA A 230 21.88 -12.08 -17.45
CA ALA A 230 23.33 -12.10 -17.62
C ALA A 230 24.01 -10.77 -17.29
N ASP A 231 23.27 -9.66 -17.39
CA ASP A 231 23.76 -8.30 -17.08
C ASP A 231 23.54 -7.94 -15.59
N GLY A 232 22.99 -8.87 -14.80
CA GLY A 232 22.69 -8.67 -13.39
C GLY A 232 21.38 -7.91 -13.14
N ALA A 233 20.56 -7.69 -14.16
CA ALA A 233 19.30 -6.97 -14.01
C ALA A 233 18.22 -7.88 -13.39
N PHE A 234 17.60 -7.39 -12.31
CA PHE A 234 16.56 -8.10 -11.60
C PHE A 234 15.18 -7.84 -12.20
N THR A 235 14.48 -8.92 -12.57
CA THR A 235 13.08 -8.90 -13.01
C THR A 235 12.20 -9.64 -12.03
N MET A 236 11.40 -8.88 -11.28
CA MET A 236 10.47 -9.43 -10.28
C MET A 236 9.32 -10.20 -10.94
N PHE A 237 9.02 -11.40 -10.45
CA PHE A 237 7.81 -12.14 -10.83
C PHE A 237 6.89 -12.46 -9.65
N ARG A 238 7.36 -12.34 -8.39
CA ARG A 238 6.57 -12.69 -7.21
C ARG A 238 6.96 -11.86 -5.99
N ARG A 239 6.00 -11.61 -5.10
CA ARG A 239 6.22 -10.92 -3.82
C ARG A 239 5.36 -11.50 -2.70
N ALA A 240 5.87 -11.37 -1.49
CA ALA A 240 5.16 -11.63 -0.25
C ALA A 240 5.25 -10.43 0.68
N LYS A 241 4.16 -10.14 1.39
CA LYS A 241 4.07 -9.09 2.42
C LYS A 241 4.40 -9.73 3.76
N LEU A 242 5.55 -9.41 4.33
CA LEU A 242 5.88 -9.77 5.71
C LEU A 242 5.26 -8.72 6.65
N LEU A 243 4.15 -9.06 7.28
CA LEU A 243 3.37 -8.09 8.06
C LEU A 243 3.83 -7.98 9.50
N PHE A 244 3.73 -6.77 10.04
CA PHE A 244 3.99 -6.46 11.45
C PHE A 244 2.74 -6.50 12.33
N ASP A 245 1.54 -6.68 11.76
CA ASP A 245 0.28 -6.70 12.51
C ASP A 245 0.17 -7.87 13.50
N GLY A 246 0.96 -8.92 13.32
CA GLY A 246 1.08 -10.05 14.24
C GLY A 246 2.23 -9.96 15.25
N VAL A 247 2.95 -8.84 15.33
CA VAL A 247 4.02 -8.68 16.34
C VAL A 247 3.39 -8.24 17.67
N GLY A 248 3.69 -8.97 18.75
CA GLY A 248 3.23 -8.60 20.09
C GLY A 248 3.71 -7.21 20.51
N ALA A 249 2.87 -6.45 21.21
CA ALA A 249 3.22 -5.11 21.68
C ALA A 249 4.40 -5.13 22.66
N ASP A 250 4.52 -6.20 23.44
CA ASP A 250 5.65 -6.52 24.32
C ASP A 250 6.93 -6.77 23.53
N VAL A 251 6.86 -7.52 22.42
CA VAL A 251 7.99 -7.79 21.54
C VAL A 251 8.48 -6.51 20.86
N LEU A 252 7.58 -5.64 20.40
CA LEU A 252 7.96 -4.34 19.83
C LEU A 252 8.56 -3.40 20.87
N ALA A 253 7.98 -3.34 22.07
CA ALA A 253 8.55 -2.55 23.17
C ALA A 253 9.96 -3.04 23.53
N ALA A 254 10.15 -4.35 23.64
CA ALA A 254 11.45 -4.95 23.89
C ALA A 254 12.44 -4.69 22.74
N ALA A 255 12.01 -4.79 21.49
CA ALA A 255 12.87 -4.52 20.33
C ALA A 255 13.31 -3.06 20.24
N VAL A 256 12.46 -2.12 20.65
CA VAL A 256 12.83 -0.71 20.78
C VAL A 256 13.84 -0.50 21.92
N ALA A 257 13.69 -1.22 23.03
CA ALA A 257 14.60 -1.13 24.17
C ALA A 257 15.96 -1.79 23.90
N ASP A 258 15.97 -2.98 23.28
CA ASP A 258 17.15 -3.79 23.01
C ASP A 258 17.81 -3.44 21.65
N GLY A 259 17.10 -2.77 20.76
CA GLY A 259 17.61 -2.24 19.50
C GLY A 259 17.40 -3.12 18.27
N VAL A 260 16.92 -4.37 18.40
CA VAL A 260 16.66 -5.26 17.26
C VAL A 260 15.32 -5.99 17.38
N LEU A 261 14.51 -5.91 16.33
CA LEU A 261 13.39 -6.81 16.07
C LEU A 261 13.83 -7.88 15.06
N VAL A 262 13.75 -9.15 15.45
CA VAL A 262 14.14 -10.28 14.61
C VAL A 262 12.90 -11.02 14.11
N GLY A 263 12.75 -11.16 12.80
CA GLY A 263 11.73 -11.97 12.15
C GLY A 263 12.34 -13.20 11.47
N ARG A 264 11.92 -14.40 11.86
CA ARG A 264 12.39 -15.68 11.28
C ARG A 264 11.28 -16.37 10.50
N LEU A 265 11.56 -16.80 9.28
CA LEU A 265 10.57 -17.44 8.40
C LEU A 265 11.20 -18.40 7.38
N GLY A 266 10.40 -19.35 6.89
CA GLY A 266 10.70 -20.07 5.66
C GLY A 266 10.46 -19.18 4.44
N LEU A 267 11.23 -19.34 3.35
CA LEU A 267 11.12 -18.52 2.13
C LEU A 267 10.45 -19.26 0.94
N SER A 268 10.05 -20.51 1.17
CA SER A 268 9.23 -21.29 0.25
C SER A 268 7.88 -21.68 0.86
N ASP A 269 6.90 -21.95 0.01
CA ASP A 269 5.64 -22.56 0.39
C ASP A 269 5.78 -24.09 0.57
N ALA A 270 4.67 -24.77 0.90
CA ALA A 270 4.64 -26.22 1.10
C ALA A 270 4.97 -27.04 -0.16
N LYS A 271 4.98 -26.42 -1.35
CA LYS A 271 5.35 -27.03 -2.63
C LYS A 271 6.80 -26.71 -3.02
N GLY A 272 7.54 -25.96 -2.19
CA GLY A 272 8.88 -25.49 -2.49
C GLY A 272 8.92 -24.27 -3.41
N HIS A 273 7.78 -23.65 -3.74
CA HIS A 273 7.76 -22.44 -4.56
C HIS A 273 8.01 -21.20 -3.71
N PRO A 274 8.41 -20.07 -4.31
CA PRO A 274 8.60 -18.86 -3.54
C PRO A 274 7.30 -18.42 -2.84
N LEU A 275 7.42 -17.91 -1.61
CA LEU A 275 6.28 -17.42 -0.85
C LEU A 275 5.48 -16.38 -1.63
N CYS A 276 4.19 -16.31 -1.31
CA CYS A 276 3.27 -15.35 -1.90
C CYS A 276 2.29 -14.80 -0.87
N ALA A 277 1.56 -13.76 -1.28
CA ALA A 277 0.52 -13.14 -0.47
C ALA A 277 1.05 -12.60 0.87
N ALA A 278 0.35 -12.87 1.97
CA ALA A 278 0.62 -12.29 3.27
C ALA A 278 1.28 -13.31 4.20
N VAL A 279 2.44 -12.97 4.76
CA VAL A 279 3.17 -13.75 5.75
C VAL A 279 2.91 -13.15 7.12
N ARG A 280 2.33 -13.97 8.00
CA ARG A 280 1.98 -13.66 9.39
C ARG A 280 2.34 -14.84 10.28
N PRO A 281 2.41 -14.67 11.61
CA PRO A 281 2.44 -15.81 12.52
C PRO A 281 1.32 -16.81 12.21
N PRO A 282 1.59 -18.14 12.27
CA PRO A 282 2.84 -18.77 12.71
C PRO A 282 3.92 -18.92 11.60
N ALA A 283 3.67 -18.48 10.36
CA ALA A 283 4.65 -18.62 9.26
C ALA A 283 5.90 -17.73 9.42
N VAL A 284 5.82 -16.70 10.27
CA VAL A 284 6.96 -15.94 10.79
C VAL A 284 6.89 -15.93 12.32
N THR A 285 8.04 -16.05 12.97
CA THR A 285 8.20 -15.80 14.41
C THR A 285 8.95 -14.50 14.62
N TRP A 286 8.46 -13.67 15.55
CA TRP A 286 9.08 -12.39 15.90
C TRP A 286 9.64 -12.42 17.32
N SER A 287 10.81 -11.84 17.53
CA SER A 287 11.46 -11.73 18.84
C SER A 287 12.28 -10.44 18.93
N ALA A 288 12.49 -9.92 20.13
CA ALA A 288 13.46 -8.86 20.38
C ALA A 288 14.87 -9.46 20.60
N SER A 289 15.90 -8.72 20.23
CA SER A 289 17.30 -9.06 20.49
C SER A 289 18.11 -7.80 20.74
N ARG A 290 19.24 -7.95 21.44
CA ARG A 290 20.17 -6.84 21.67
C ARG A 290 21.04 -6.60 20.44
N ALA A 291 21.17 -5.34 20.06
CA ALA A 291 22.05 -4.87 19.00
C ALA A 291 23.53 -5.11 19.31
#